data_AF-A0A8T5LRI7-F1
#
_entry.id   AF-A0A8T5LRI7-F1
#
_cell.length_a   1.000
_cell.length_b   1.000
_cell.length_c   1.000
_cell.angle_alpha   90.00
_cell.angle_beta   90.00
_cell.angle_gamma   90.00
#
_symmetry.space_group_name_H-M   'P 1'
#
loop_
_entity.id
_entity.type
_entity.pdbx_description
1 polymer ?
#
loop_
_entity_poly.entity_id
_entity_poly.type
_entity_poly.pdbx_seq_one_letter_code
_entity_poly.pdbx_strand_id
1 'polypeptide(L)'
;MDNERIKDKISEIEEYLSELESIKPNSFEEYKNDIKEKAACERYFEKIIEAAIDLGYMVIRSSPYPVPKDDGDLFNTLRENNIIGSTLCIKLKEAKGMRNFISHQYGRIDDELVFESIMNEMPEDIKAFIRACKTKANI
;
A
#
# COMPACT_ATOMS: atom_id res chain seq x y z
N MET A 1 -16.07 -17.24 5.04
CA MET A 1 -14.70 -17.69 4.74
C MET A 1 -13.92 -16.64 3.97
N ASP A 2 -14.24 -16.32 2.71
CA ASP A 2 -13.43 -15.33 1.96
C ASP A 2 -13.55 -13.90 2.51
N ASN A 3 -14.76 -13.46 2.87
CA ASN A 3 -14.98 -12.15 3.50
C ASN A 3 -14.31 -12.02 4.88
N GLU A 4 -14.14 -13.13 5.59
CA GLU A 4 -13.47 -13.14 6.91
C GLU A 4 -11.96 -12.96 6.73
N ARG A 5 -11.36 -13.69 5.79
CA ARG A 5 -9.95 -13.49 5.41
C ARG A 5 -9.67 -12.08 4.89
N ILE A 6 -10.59 -11.49 4.13
CA ILE A 6 -10.49 -10.09 3.68
C ILE A 6 -10.50 -9.13 4.88
N LYS A 7 -11.37 -9.36 5.87
CA LYS A 7 -11.38 -8.57 7.11
C LYS A 7 -10.07 -8.71 7.89
N ASP A 8 -9.55 -9.93 8.02
CA ASP A 8 -8.27 -10.17 8.71
C ASP A 8 -7.12 -9.45 8.01
N LYS A 9 -7.07 -9.51 6.67
CA LYS A 9 -6.07 -8.80 5.87
C LYS A 9 -6.20 -7.28 6.00
N ILE A 10 -7.41 -6.75 6.08
CA ILE A 10 -7.63 -5.32 6.34
C ILE A 10 -7.12 -4.94 7.73
N SER A 11 -7.44 -5.73 8.76
CA SER A 11 -6.98 -5.48 10.13
C SER A 11 -5.45 -5.50 10.20
N GLU A 12 -4.79 -6.41 9.49
CA GLU A 12 -3.33 -6.45 9.38
C GLU A 12 -2.77 -5.15 8.76
N ILE A 13 -3.38 -4.64 7.69
CA ILE A 13 -2.95 -3.36 7.09
C ILE A 13 -3.17 -2.19 8.06
N GLU A 14 -4.32 -2.16 8.73
CA GLU A 14 -4.64 -1.12 9.73
C GLU A 14 -3.67 -1.16 10.92
N GLU A 15 -3.23 -2.35 11.36
CA GLU A 15 -2.20 -2.52 12.38
C GLU A 15 -0.85 -1.99 11.90
N TYR A 16 -0.39 -2.34 10.69
CA TYR A 16 0.86 -1.79 10.16
C TYR A 16 0.84 -0.27 10.00
N LEU A 17 -0.30 0.31 9.61
CA LEU A 17 -0.46 1.77 9.56
C LEU A 17 -0.33 2.39 10.97
N SER A 18 -0.93 1.76 11.99
CA SER A 18 -0.81 2.22 13.37
C SER A 18 0.61 2.08 13.92
N GLU A 19 1.30 0.99 13.60
CA GLU A 19 2.69 0.78 13.99
C GLU A 19 3.62 1.81 13.30
N LEU A 20 3.43 2.07 12.00
CA LEU A 20 4.16 3.11 11.28
C LEU A 20 3.94 4.50 11.91
N GLU A 21 2.70 4.84 12.23
CA GLU A 21 2.38 6.11 12.90
C GLU A 21 3.06 6.22 14.27
N SER A 22 3.20 5.11 15.01
CA SER A 22 3.85 5.10 16.33
C SER A 22 5.36 5.33 16.30
N ILE A 23 6.00 5.06 15.15
CA ILE A 23 7.44 5.25 14.94
C ILE A 23 7.74 6.43 13.99
N LYS A 24 6.71 7.21 13.66
CA LYS A 24 6.81 8.29 12.67
C LYS A 24 7.79 9.37 13.15
N PRO A 25 8.86 9.67 12.40
CA PRO A 25 9.76 10.79 12.70
C PRO A 25 9.04 12.13 12.56
N ASN A 26 9.43 13.12 13.36
CA ASN A 26 8.78 14.44 13.38
C ASN A 26 9.22 15.33 12.21
N SER A 27 10.33 14.99 11.55
CA SER A 27 10.86 15.74 10.42
C SER A 27 11.65 14.85 9.46
N PHE A 28 11.86 15.36 8.24
CA PHE A 28 12.74 14.73 7.27
C PHE A 28 14.18 14.56 7.79
N GLU A 29 14.67 15.51 8.58
CA GLU A 29 16.02 15.43 9.17
C GLU A 29 16.14 14.31 10.20
N GLU A 30 15.11 14.07 11.02
CA GLU A 30 15.09 12.91 11.93
C GLU A 30 15.11 11.60 11.15
N TYR A 31 14.22 11.48 10.16
CA TYR A 31 14.18 10.33 9.25
C TYR A 31 15.53 10.05 8.57
N LYS A 32 16.19 11.09 8.05
CA LYS A 32 17.43 10.94 7.29
C LYS A 32 18.64 10.60 8.18
N ASN A 33 18.70 11.17 9.39
CA ASN A 33 19.88 11.08 10.24
C ASN A 33 19.86 9.85 11.16
N ASP A 34 18.72 9.19 11.38
CA ASP A 34 18.63 7.91 12.08
C ASP A 34 18.39 6.74 11.11
N ILE A 35 19.45 5.97 10.87
CA ILE A 35 19.43 4.79 9.98
C ILE A 35 18.41 3.74 10.43
N LYS A 36 18.18 3.59 11.74
CA LYS A 36 17.24 2.58 12.27
C LYS A 36 15.81 3.03 12.06
N GLU A 37 15.49 4.29 12.33
CA GLU A 37 14.16 4.83 12.10
C GLU A 37 13.81 4.81 10.62
N LYS A 38 14.75 5.24 9.76
CA LYS A 38 14.61 5.14 8.30
C LYS A 38 14.28 3.72 7.85
N ALA A 39 15.10 2.75 8.24
CA ALA A 39 14.94 1.36 7.85
C ALA A 39 13.61 0.78 8.38
N ALA A 40 13.18 1.16 9.59
CA ALA A 40 11.90 0.75 10.13
C ALA A 40 10.72 1.31 9.32
N CYS A 41 10.72 2.61 9.03
CA CYS A 41 9.69 3.27 8.23
C CYS A 41 9.58 2.68 6.82
N GLU A 42 10.72 2.51 6.13
CA GLU A 42 10.78 1.88 4.81
C GLU A 42 10.26 0.44 4.85
N ARG A 43 10.60 -0.32 5.90
CA ARG A 43 10.11 -1.69 6.05
C ARG A 43 8.59 -1.74 6.24
N TYR A 44 8.03 -0.82 7.02
CA TYR A 44 6.58 -0.71 7.18
C TYR A 44 5.88 -0.35 5.88
N PHE A 45 6.45 0.59 5.12
CA PHE A 45 5.96 0.91 3.78
C PHE A 45 5.92 -0.33 2.88
N GLU A 46 7.00 -1.11 2.82
CA GLU A 46 7.02 -2.35 2.04
C GLU A 46 5.91 -3.33 2.48
N LYS A 47 5.74 -3.54 3.79
CA LYS A 47 4.73 -4.45 4.34
C LYS A 47 3.30 -3.99 4.01
N ILE A 48 3.02 -2.70 4.12
CA ILE A 48 1.70 -2.13 3.85
C ILE A 48 1.35 -2.28 2.37
N ILE A 49 2.28 -1.94 1.47
CA ILE A 49 2.05 -2.05 0.02
C ILE A 49 1.86 -3.50 -0.39
N GLU A 50 2.66 -4.43 0.12
CA GLU A 50 2.49 -5.86 -0.15
C GLU A 50 1.12 -6.38 0.34
N ALA A 51 0.75 -6.04 1.57
CA ALA A 51 -0.54 -6.46 2.14
C ALA A 51 -1.73 -5.86 1.37
N ALA A 52 -1.60 -4.65 0.83
CA ALA A 52 -2.61 -4.05 -0.04
C ALA A 52 -2.71 -4.75 -1.41
N ILE A 53 -1.58 -5.17 -1.99
CA ILE A 53 -1.59 -5.99 -3.22
C ILE A 53 -2.30 -7.32 -2.95
N ASP A 54 -1.97 -8.00 -1.85
CA ASP A 54 -2.66 -9.23 -1.42
C ASP A 54 -4.16 -9.01 -1.28
N LEU A 55 -4.57 -7.94 -0.59
CA LEU A 55 -5.98 -7.58 -0.44
C LEU A 55 -6.67 -7.39 -1.79
N GLY A 56 -6.02 -6.71 -2.73
CA GLY A 56 -6.53 -6.52 -4.09
C GLY A 56 -6.76 -7.86 -4.79
N TYR A 57 -5.80 -8.79 -4.73
CA TYR A 57 -5.98 -10.13 -5.29
C TYR A 57 -7.10 -10.90 -4.61
N MET A 58 -7.23 -10.80 -3.28
CA MET A 58 -8.30 -11.47 -2.54
C MET A 58 -9.67 -10.97 -3.00
N VAL A 59 -9.85 -9.65 -3.17
CA VAL A 59 -11.09 -9.04 -3.66
C VAL A 59 -11.40 -9.46 -5.10
N ILE A 60 -10.39 -9.52 -5.98
CA ILE A 60 -10.61 -9.98 -7.36
C ILE A 60 -10.96 -11.47 -7.39
N ARG A 61 -10.27 -12.31 -6.62
CA ARG A 61 -10.53 -13.77 -6.56
C ARG A 61 -11.89 -14.11 -5.97
N SER A 62 -12.43 -13.26 -5.09
CA SER A 62 -13.79 -13.39 -4.57
C SER A 62 -14.86 -12.77 -5.50
N SER A 63 -14.47 -12.25 -6.65
CA SER A 63 -15.34 -11.61 -7.65
C SER A 63 -15.37 -12.42 -8.95
N PRO A 64 -16.38 -12.24 -9.83
CA PRO A 64 -16.44 -12.94 -11.13
C PRO A 64 -15.46 -12.39 -12.18
N TYR A 65 -14.42 -11.66 -11.76
CA TYR A 65 -13.51 -10.94 -12.66
C TYR A 65 -12.30 -11.81 -13.03
N PRO A 66 -11.66 -11.54 -14.19
CA PRO A 66 -10.41 -12.21 -14.54
C PRO A 66 -9.35 -11.96 -13.47
N VAL A 67 -8.61 -13.01 -13.12
CA VAL A 67 -7.46 -12.87 -12.22
C VAL A 67 -6.35 -12.14 -12.98
N PRO A 68 -5.75 -11.06 -12.43
CA PRO A 68 -4.69 -10.32 -13.08
C PRO A 68 -3.45 -11.19 -13.29
N LYS A 69 -2.66 -10.87 -14.33
CA LYS A 69 -1.44 -11.64 -14.65
C LYS A 69 -0.27 -11.33 -13.73
N ASP A 70 -0.22 -10.11 -13.22
CA ASP A 70 0.80 -9.62 -12.31
C ASP A 70 0.27 -8.42 -11.49
N ASP A 71 1.08 -7.96 -10.53
CA ASP A 71 0.71 -6.89 -9.59
C ASP A 71 0.50 -5.54 -10.29
N GLY A 72 1.10 -5.32 -11.46
CA GLY A 72 0.89 -4.11 -12.25
C GLY A 72 -0.49 -4.12 -12.92
N ASP A 73 -0.93 -5.31 -13.35
CA ASP A 73 -2.24 -5.56 -13.94
C ASP A 73 -3.37 -5.57 -12.89
N LEU A 74 -3.05 -5.86 -11.63
CA LEU A 74 -4.01 -5.86 -10.52
C LEU A 74 -4.77 -4.53 -10.40
N PHE A 75 -4.05 -3.40 -10.30
CA PHE A 75 -4.69 -2.10 -10.12
C PHE A 75 -5.50 -1.67 -11.36
N ASN A 76 -5.07 -2.06 -12.57
CA ASN A 76 -5.88 -1.87 -13.78
C ASN A 76 -7.20 -2.63 -13.69
N THR A 77 -7.13 -3.90 -13.30
CA THR A 77 -8.31 -4.77 -13.17
C THR A 77 -9.28 -4.21 -12.13
N LEU A 78 -8.79 -3.75 -10.97
CA LEU A 78 -9.61 -3.11 -9.95
C LEU A 78 -10.31 -1.84 -10.49
N ARG A 79 -9.59 -1.02 -11.24
CA ARG A 79 -10.13 0.20 -11.87
C ARG A 79 -11.17 -0.10 -12.95
N GLU A 80 -10.88 -1.03 -13.85
CA GLU A 80 -11.76 -1.40 -14.97
C GLU A 80 -13.09 -1.99 -14.48
N ASN A 81 -13.07 -2.61 -13.31
CA ASN A 81 -14.26 -3.14 -12.64
C ASN A 81 -14.90 -2.14 -11.65
N ASN A 82 -14.52 -0.86 -11.72
CA ASN A 82 -15.04 0.24 -10.90
C ASN A 82 -14.91 0.02 -9.37
N ILE A 83 -13.94 -0.78 -8.93
CA ILE A 83 -13.66 -0.95 -7.50
C ILE A 83 -12.90 0.27 -6.99
N ILE A 84 -11.95 0.78 -7.76
CA ILE A 84 -11.19 1.99 -7.47
C ILE A 84 -11.30 3.00 -8.61
N GLY A 85 -11.14 4.29 -8.29
CA GLY A 85 -11.07 5.36 -9.30
C GLY A 85 -9.71 5.44 -9.99
N SER A 86 -9.65 6.13 -11.13
CA SER A 86 -8.42 6.32 -11.92
C SER A 86 -7.30 6.97 -11.10
N THR A 87 -7.61 7.98 -10.30
CA THR A 87 -6.63 8.69 -9.45
C THR A 87 -6.00 7.75 -8.44
N LEU A 88 -6.80 6.95 -7.73
CA LEU A 88 -6.30 5.98 -6.76
C LEU A 88 -5.51 4.85 -7.45
N CYS A 89 -5.93 4.41 -8.63
CA CYS A 89 -5.18 3.43 -9.42
C CYS A 89 -3.76 3.91 -9.76
N ILE A 90 -3.59 5.19 -10.11
CA ILE A 90 -2.26 5.76 -10.42
C ILE A 90 -1.39 5.77 -9.17
N LYS A 91 -1.92 6.32 -8.07
CA LYS A 91 -1.24 6.41 -6.78
C LYS A 91 -0.78 5.05 -6.23
N LEU A 92 -1.63 4.03 -6.29
CA LEU A 92 -1.26 2.68 -5.84
C LEU A 92 -0.16 2.05 -6.72
N LYS A 93 -0.12 2.36 -8.02
CA LYS A 93 0.97 1.93 -8.90
C LYS A 93 2.28 2.66 -8.59
N GLU A 94 2.21 3.95 -8.30
CA GLU A 94 3.38 4.75 -7.89
C GLU A 94 3.94 4.22 -6.57
N ALA A 95 3.09 3.94 -5.58
CA ALA A 95 3.50 3.36 -4.31
C ALA A 95 4.14 1.96 -4.47
N LYS A 96 3.57 1.12 -5.36
CA LYS A 96 4.21 -0.16 -5.75
C LYS A 96 5.59 0.07 -6.38
N GLY A 97 5.70 1.05 -7.29
CA GLY A 97 6.98 1.42 -7.91
C GLY A 97 8.02 1.83 -6.87
N MET A 98 7.62 2.68 -5.92
CA MET A 98 8.45 3.10 -4.80
C MET A 98 8.91 1.91 -3.95
N ARG A 99 8.01 0.97 -3.64
CA ARG A 99 8.34 -0.26 -2.88
C ARG A 99 9.40 -1.09 -3.59
N ASN A 100 9.29 -1.24 -4.91
CA ASN A 100 10.30 -1.94 -5.70
C ASN A 100 11.65 -1.21 -5.70
N PHE A 101 11.62 0.11 -5.74
CA PHE A 101 12.80 0.95 -5.74
C PHE A 101 13.57 0.88 -4.40
N ILE A 102 12.85 1.01 -3.27
CA ILE A 102 13.39 0.85 -1.91
C ILE A 102 14.05 -0.54 -1.77
N SER A 103 13.35 -1.60 -2.19
CA SER A 103 13.80 -2.99 -2.02
C SER A 103 15.07 -3.33 -2.82
N HIS A 104 15.25 -2.74 -4.01
CA HIS A 104 16.35 -3.10 -4.91
C HIS A 104 17.53 -2.11 -4.91
N GLN A 105 17.48 -1.05 -4.08
CA GLN A 105 18.53 -0.01 -3.99
C GLN A 105 18.98 0.54 -5.36
N TYR A 106 18.05 0.70 -6.31
CA TYR A 106 18.40 1.16 -7.66
C TYR A 106 18.82 2.64 -7.66
N GLY A 107 20.11 2.92 -7.46
CA GLY A 107 20.68 4.26 -7.64
C GLY A 107 20.60 5.18 -6.40
N ARG A 108 20.77 6.49 -6.62
CA ARG A 108 20.62 7.50 -5.55
C ARG A 108 19.14 7.63 -5.22
N ILE A 109 18.76 7.12 -4.05
CA ILE A 109 17.43 7.34 -3.48
C ILE A 109 17.28 8.83 -3.18
N ASP A 110 16.19 9.42 -3.66
CA ASP A 110 15.75 10.71 -3.16
C ASP A 110 14.97 10.48 -1.87
N ASP A 111 15.67 10.58 -0.75
CA ASP A 111 15.12 10.32 0.57
C ASP A 111 13.93 11.24 0.89
N GLU A 112 13.86 12.44 0.29
CA GLU A 112 12.73 13.36 0.48
C GLU A 112 11.47 12.80 -0.19
N LEU A 113 11.59 12.26 -1.40
CA LEU A 113 10.46 11.60 -2.08
C LEU A 113 9.99 10.35 -1.36
N VAL A 114 10.92 9.54 -0.84
CA VAL A 114 10.57 8.36 -0.05
C VAL A 114 9.85 8.79 1.23
N PHE A 115 10.39 9.77 1.95
CA PHE A 115 9.79 10.31 3.16
C PHE A 115 8.37 10.82 2.90
N GLU A 116 8.17 11.65 1.88
CA GLU A 116 6.85 12.19 1.53
C GLU A 116 5.85 11.07 1.22
N SER A 117 6.28 10.07 0.45
CA SER A 117 5.45 8.92 0.11
C SER A 117 5.03 8.13 1.35
N ILE A 118 5.97 7.84 2.26
CA ILE A 118 5.71 7.09 3.49
C ILE A 118 4.81 7.88 4.45
N MET A 119 5.08 9.17 4.64
CA MET A 119 4.50 9.95 5.74
C MET A 119 3.16 10.58 5.42
N ASN A 120 2.90 10.88 4.15
CA ASN A 120 1.77 11.72 3.74
C ASN A 120 0.90 11.05 2.66
N GLU A 121 1.48 10.50 1.61
CA GLU A 121 0.71 9.99 0.46
C GLU A 121 0.13 8.59 0.70
N MET A 122 1.01 7.62 0.97
CA MET A 122 0.64 6.21 1.08
C MET A 122 -0.42 5.95 2.15
N PRO A 123 -0.35 6.50 3.37
CA PRO A 123 -1.35 6.21 4.40
C PRO A 123 -2.78 6.57 3.97
N GLU A 124 -2.96 7.71 3.30
CA GLU A 124 -4.28 8.15 2.83
C GLU A 124 -4.78 7.34 1.64
N ASP A 125 -3.88 7.00 0.71
CA ASP A 125 -4.21 6.18 -0.44
C ASP A 125 -4.61 4.75 -0.04
N ILE A 126 -3.91 4.17 0.95
CA ILE A 126 -4.25 2.85 1.51
C ILE A 126 -5.57 2.88 2.26
N LYS A 127 -5.86 3.93 3.06
CA LYS A 127 -7.17 4.09 3.70
C LYS A 127 -8.29 4.19 2.66
N ALA A 128 -8.08 4.94 1.57
CA ALA A 128 -9.04 5.03 0.47
C ALA A 128 -9.25 3.67 -0.22
N PHE A 129 -8.16 2.92 -0.43
CA PHE A 129 -8.20 1.58 -1.00
C PHE A 129 -8.97 0.59 -0.12
N ILE A 130 -8.73 0.58 1.20
CA ILE A 130 -9.46 -0.25 2.15
C ILE A 130 -10.97 0.04 2.08
N ARG A 131 -11.39 1.32 2.05
CA ARG A 131 -12.81 1.70 1.96
C ARG A 131 -13.47 1.18 0.67
N ALA A 132 -12.75 1.28 -0.45
CA ALA A 132 -13.19 0.73 -1.73
C ALA A 132 -13.36 -0.80 -1.69
N CYS A 133 -12.38 -1.51 -1.13
CA CYS A 133 -12.43 -2.96 -0.96
C CYS A 133 -13.58 -3.42 -0.03
N LYS A 134 -13.78 -2.72 1.10
CA LYS A 134 -14.91 -2.99 2.04
C LYS A 134 -16.26 -2.87 1.33
N THR A 135 -16.45 -1.77 0.58
CA THR A 135 -17.67 -1.53 -0.19
C THR A 135 -17.89 -2.63 -1.23
N LYS A 136 -16.84 -3.06 -1.94
CA LYS A 136 -16.96 -4.12 -2.94
C LYS A 136 -17.27 -5.49 -2.35
N ALA A 137 -16.68 -5.82 -1.20
CA ALA A 137 -16.86 -7.10 -0.52
C ALA A 137 -18.14 -7.16 0.35
N ASN A 138 -18.92 -6.06 0.41
CA ASN A 138 -20.10 -5.90 1.26
C ASN A 138 -19.80 -6.16 2.75
N ILE A 139 -18.72 -5.57 3.26
CA ILE A 139 -18.25 -5.75 4.65
C ILE A 139 -17.94 -4.42 5.35
#